data_AF-A0A954RBM1-F1
#
_entry.id   AF-A0A954RBM1-F1
#
_cell.length_a   1.000
_cell.length_b   1.000
_cell.length_c   1.000
_cell.angle_alpha   90.00
_cell.angle_beta   90.00
_cell.angle_gamma   90.00
#
_symmetry.space_group_name_H-M   'P 1'
#
loop_
_entity.id
_entity.type
_entity.pdbx_description
1 polymer ?
#
loop_
_entity_poly.entity_id
_entity_poly.type
_entity_poly.pdbx_seq_one_letter_code
_entity_poly.pdbx_strand_id
1 'polypeptide(L)'
;AVVVVPRVSEFRDFWSNASIAGFWSKAFEANSGHSIPVFHSPAFAKLMTLLTSGAVTVYTGWRSWKAQTLEQRDAAFALTLVAMLLVSPITWDHYFLLLVPVAMIYWRWMPPTFFNGFTLLLLLVWVATIYPKHVWDATLPGDGELVFLPGQTATVATPLQSVTWLAYQFYGLVLLFLFLVTRRIETQTTINARETSHASIEQQPSVG
;
A
#
# COMPACT_ATOMS: atom_id res chain seq x y z
N ALA A 1 -0.36 -22.59 -34.96
CA ALA A 1 -0.63 -21.32 -34.28
C ALA A 1 0.20 -21.28 -33.00
N VAL A 2 1.04 -20.26 -32.80
CA VAL A 2 1.76 -20.08 -31.54
C VAL A 2 0.76 -19.47 -30.56
N VAL A 3 0.42 -20.19 -29.50
CA VAL A 3 -0.47 -19.67 -28.47
C VAL A 3 0.34 -18.74 -27.58
N VAL A 4 0.08 -17.44 -27.70
CA VAL A 4 0.67 -16.41 -26.83
C VAL A 4 -0.23 -16.27 -25.60
N VAL A 5 -0.01 -17.11 -24.58
CA VAL A 5 -0.66 -16.95 -23.27
C VAL A 5 0.29 -16.19 -22.34
N PRO A 6 -0.12 -15.05 -21.74
CA PRO A 6 0.71 -14.38 -20.75
C PRO A 6 0.94 -15.31 -19.55
N ARG A 7 2.19 -15.63 -19.27
CA ARG A 7 2.59 -16.43 -18.11
C ARG A 7 2.65 -15.53 -16.89
N VAL A 8 1.49 -15.24 -16.33
CA VAL A 8 1.33 -14.41 -15.13
C VAL A 8 2.12 -14.91 -13.92
N SER A 9 2.47 -16.20 -13.90
CA SER A 9 3.35 -16.80 -12.89
C SER A 9 4.75 -16.22 -12.87
N GLU A 10 5.27 -15.78 -14.02
CA GLU A 10 6.63 -15.24 -14.14
C GLU A 10 6.76 -13.87 -13.45
N PHE A 11 5.68 -13.07 -13.43
CA PHE A 11 5.67 -11.74 -12.80
C PHE A 11 5.44 -11.77 -11.28
N ARG A 12 5.24 -12.95 -10.67
CA ARG A 12 4.88 -13.05 -9.26
C ARG A 12 6.03 -12.73 -8.32
N ASP A 13 7.26 -12.99 -8.71
CA ASP A 13 8.46 -12.77 -7.90
C ASP A 13 9.40 -11.72 -8.51
N PHE A 14 8.90 -10.94 -9.45
CA PHE A 14 9.53 -9.72 -9.93
C PHE A 14 9.86 -8.81 -8.73
N TRP A 15 11.09 -8.30 -8.68
CA TRP A 15 11.58 -7.17 -7.88
C TRP A 15 10.57 -6.01 -7.82
N SER A 16 9.97 -5.62 -8.95
CA SER A 16 8.98 -4.53 -9.04
C SER A 16 7.62 -4.84 -8.42
N ASN A 17 7.35 -6.12 -8.13
CA ASN A 17 6.09 -6.56 -7.56
C ASN A 17 6.06 -6.29 -6.04
N ALA A 18 5.47 -5.17 -5.64
CA ALA A 18 5.31 -4.73 -4.25
C ALA A 18 4.09 -5.35 -3.53
N SER A 19 3.39 -6.30 -4.16
CA SER A 19 2.22 -6.94 -3.55
C SER A 19 2.59 -7.99 -2.51
N ILE A 20 1.60 -8.43 -1.73
CA ILE A 20 1.68 -9.58 -0.82
C ILE A 20 2.16 -10.83 -1.55
N ALA A 21 1.59 -11.12 -2.72
CA ALA A 21 2.03 -12.24 -3.55
C ALA A 21 3.48 -12.04 -4.00
N GLY A 22 3.84 -10.81 -4.38
CA GLY A 22 5.19 -10.36 -4.67
C GLY A 22 6.19 -10.70 -3.59
N PHE A 23 5.87 -10.33 -2.36
CA PHE A 23 6.73 -10.51 -1.19
C PHE A 23 6.94 -11.99 -0.85
N TRP A 24 5.86 -12.76 -0.68
CA TRP A 24 5.96 -14.18 -0.30
C TRP A 24 6.60 -15.02 -1.41
N SER A 25 6.35 -14.71 -2.69
CA SER A 25 6.95 -15.44 -3.81
C SER A 25 8.47 -15.20 -3.88
N LYS A 26 8.94 -13.94 -3.74
CA LYS A 26 10.38 -13.64 -3.66
C LYS A 26 11.06 -14.32 -2.47
N ALA A 27 10.40 -14.33 -1.31
CA ALA A 27 11.01 -14.83 -0.09
C ALA A 27 11.07 -16.38 -0.02
N PHE A 28 10.13 -17.10 -0.64
CA PHE A 28 9.99 -18.55 -0.43
C PHE A 28 9.79 -19.40 -1.69
N GLU A 29 9.52 -18.82 -2.86
CA GLU A 29 9.31 -19.57 -4.12
C GLU A 29 10.46 -19.30 -5.11
N ALA A 30 10.63 -18.04 -5.53
CA ALA A 30 11.70 -17.54 -6.41
C ALA A 30 11.84 -18.29 -7.76
N ASN A 31 10.71 -18.61 -8.40
CA ASN A 31 10.65 -19.37 -9.66
C ASN A 31 11.29 -18.66 -10.88
N SER A 32 11.33 -17.33 -10.92
CA SER A 32 11.92 -16.60 -12.05
C SER A 32 13.44 -16.60 -12.06
N GLY A 33 14.08 -17.01 -10.96
CA GLY A 33 15.52 -16.96 -10.80
C GLY A 33 16.09 -15.55 -10.58
N HIS A 34 15.24 -14.52 -10.43
CA HIS A 34 15.68 -13.15 -10.12
C HIS A 34 16.01 -12.93 -8.64
N SER A 35 15.64 -13.85 -7.76
CA SER A 35 15.92 -13.80 -6.32
C SER A 35 16.35 -15.15 -5.77
N ILE A 36 17.11 -15.15 -4.69
CA ILE A 36 17.42 -16.34 -3.89
C ILE A 36 16.42 -16.35 -2.72
N PRO A 37 15.62 -17.41 -2.55
CA PRO A 37 14.66 -17.47 -1.46
C PRO A 37 15.39 -17.61 -0.11
N VAL A 38 14.77 -17.10 0.96
CA VAL A 38 15.26 -17.28 2.35
C VAL A 38 15.31 -18.75 2.71
N PHE A 39 14.23 -19.46 2.40
CA PHE A 39 14.20 -20.91 2.31
C PHE A 39 13.18 -21.31 1.25
N HIS A 40 13.44 -22.36 0.50
CA HIS A 40 12.58 -22.74 -0.60
C HIS A 40 11.37 -23.56 -0.11
N SER A 41 10.19 -22.94 -0.11
CA SER A 41 8.90 -23.58 0.17
C SER A 41 7.75 -22.89 -0.58
N PRO A 42 7.45 -23.34 -1.82
CA PRO A 42 6.35 -22.79 -2.62
C PRO A 42 4.97 -22.95 -1.95
N ALA A 43 4.79 -24.02 -1.16
CA ALA A 43 3.55 -24.24 -0.41
C ALA A 43 3.35 -23.18 0.68
N PHE A 44 4.43 -22.84 1.41
CA PHE A 44 4.41 -21.78 2.42
C PHE A 44 4.13 -20.41 1.78
N ALA A 45 4.78 -20.09 0.65
CA ALA A 45 4.54 -18.86 -0.09
C ALA A 45 3.06 -18.68 -0.45
N LYS A 46 2.45 -19.74 -1.00
CA LYS A 46 1.04 -19.76 -1.43
C LYS A 46 0.08 -19.65 -0.24
N LEU A 47 0.34 -20.39 0.82
CA LEU A 47 -0.47 -20.35 2.04
C LEU A 47 -0.45 -18.95 2.67
N MET A 48 0.74 -18.37 2.86
CA MET A 48 0.88 -17.05 3.45
C MET A 48 0.27 -15.95 2.57
N THR A 49 0.44 -16.04 1.26
CA THR A 49 -0.26 -15.15 0.30
C THR A 49 -1.77 -15.25 0.49
N LEU A 50 -2.33 -16.46 0.50
CA LEU A 50 -3.78 -16.65 0.65
C LEU A 50 -4.28 -16.07 1.98
N LEU A 51 -3.60 -16.37 3.09
CA LEU A 51 -3.99 -15.92 4.42
C LEU A 51 -3.93 -14.40 4.55
N THR A 52 -2.80 -13.79 4.13
CA THR A 52 -2.60 -12.34 4.30
C THR A 52 -3.41 -11.52 3.31
N SER A 53 -3.52 -11.94 2.03
CA SER A 53 -4.42 -11.30 1.07
C SER A 53 -5.88 -11.46 1.49
N GLY A 54 -6.28 -12.65 1.93
CA GLY A 54 -7.62 -12.92 2.44
C GLY A 54 -7.98 -12.02 3.63
N ALA A 55 -7.07 -11.87 4.59
CA ALA A 55 -7.25 -10.97 5.74
C ALA A 55 -7.44 -9.51 5.30
N VAL A 56 -6.60 -8.99 4.40
CA VAL A 56 -6.69 -7.61 3.88
C VAL A 56 -8.01 -7.41 3.14
N THR A 57 -8.41 -8.35 2.28
CA THR A 57 -9.64 -8.28 1.49
C THR A 57 -10.89 -8.35 2.38
N VAL A 58 -10.96 -9.31 3.31
CA VAL A 58 -12.10 -9.45 4.23
C VAL A 58 -12.23 -8.22 5.11
N TYR A 59 -11.12 -7.73 5.67
CA TYR A 59 -11.14 -6.54 6.52
C TYR A 59 -11.61 -5.30 5.75
N THR A 60 -11.05 -5.06 4.56
CA THR A 60 -11.43 -3.93 3.71
C THR A 60 -12.89 -4.01 3.29
N GLY A 61 -13.36 -5.19 2.86
CA GLY A 61 -14.75 -5.42 2.49
C GLY A 61 -15.71 -5.19 3.65
N TRP A 62 -15.35 -5.66 4.86
CA TRP A 62 -16.12 -5.40 6.07
C TRP A 62 -16.20 -3.91 6.41
N ARG A 63 -15.08 -3.18 6.30
CA ARG A 63 -15.04 -1.72 6.53
C ARG A 63 -15.91 -0.96 5.53
N SER A 64 -15.83 -1.32 4.25
CA SER A 64 -16.66 -0.74 3.19
C SER A 64 -18.15 -1.01 3.43
N TRP A 65 -18.51 -2.23 3.85
CA TRP A 65 -19.89 -2.58 4.17
C TRP A 65 -20.44 -1.80 5.38
N LYS A 66 -19.59 -1.53 6.37
CA LYS A 66 -19.98 -0.78 7.58
C LYS A 66 -19.99 0.74 7.39
N ALA A 67 -19.55 1.27 6.25
CA ALA A 67 -19.47 2.71 6.00
C ALA A 67 -20.87 3.33 5.78
N GLN A 68 -21.33 4.12 6.75
CA GLN A 68 -22.66 4.76 6.73
C GLN A 68 -22.59 6.24 6.35
N THR A 69 -21.53 6.96 6.74
CA THR A 69 -21.36 8.39 6.45
C THR A 69 -20.51 8.62 5.20
N LEU A 70 -20.59 9.82 4.60
CA LEU A 70 -19.76 10.19 3.44
C LEU A 70 -18.26 10.06 3.77
N GLU A 71 -17.85 10.59 4.92
CA GLU A 71 -16.49 10.49 5.45
C GLU A 71 -16.02 9.04 5.61
N GLN A 72 -16.88 8.15 6.12
CA GLN A 72 -16.57 6.73 6.24
C GLN A 72 -16.45 6.05 4.87
N ARG A 73 -17.25 6.46 3.89
CA ARG A 73 -17.19 5.93 2.52
C ARG A 73 -15.92 6.37 1.82
N ASP A 74 -15.52 7.63 1.97
CA ASP A 74 -14.25 8.14 1.44
C ASP A 74 -13.06 7.41 2.08
N ALA A 75 -13.08 7.21 3.41
CA ALA A 75 -12.07 6.42 4.11
C ALA A 75 -12.00 4.97 3.63
N ALA A 76 -13.15 4.34 3.43
CA ALA A 76 -13.23 2.98 2.92
C ALA A 76 -12.74 2.88 1.48
N PHE A 77 -13.03 3.88 0.64
CA PHE A 77 -12.50 3.97 -0.72
C PHE A 77 -10.98 4.11 -0.72
N ALA A 78 -10.43 5.01 0.10
CA ALA A 78 -8.99 5.17 0.26
C ALA A 78 -8.31 3.87 0.74
N LEU A 79 -8.89 3.22 1.75
CA LEU A 79 -8.42 1.91 2.24
C LEU A 79 -8.46 0.84 1.13
N THR A 80 -9.51 0.85 0.30
CA THR A 80 -9.68 -0.09 -0.80
C THR A 80 -8.60 0.08 -1.87
N LEU A 81 -8.21 1.31 -2.20
CA LEU A 81 -7.11 1.55 -3.14
C LEU A 81 -5.80 0.97 -2.62
N VAL A 82 -5.46 1.21 -1.35
CA VAL A 82 -4.24 0.65 -0.76
C VAL A 82 -4.31 -0.88 -0.64
N ALA A 83 -5.47 -1.43 -0.27
CA ALA A 83 -5.70 -2.87 -0.24
C ALA A 83 -5.53 -3.50 -1.63
N MET A 84 -6.01 -2.84 -2.68
CA MET A 84 -5.84 -3.28 -4.06
C MET A 84 -4.36 -3.32 -4.45
N LEU A 85 -3.58 -2.29 -4.10
CA LEU A 85 -2.13 -2.27 -4.32
C LEU A 85 -1.39 -3.38 -3.56
N LEU A 86 -1.83 -3.68 -2.32
CA LEU A 86 -1.25 -4.76 -1.52
C LEU A 86 -1.59 -6.15 -2.05
N VAL A 87 -2.82 -6.37 -2.53
CA VAL A 87 -3.29 -7.72 -2.90
C VAL A 87 -2.99 -8.05 -4.35
N SER A 88 -3.09 -7.06 -5.25
CA SER A 88 -2.93 -7.27 -6.68
C SER A 88 -1.44 -7.23 -7.05
N PRO A 89 -0.93 -8.21 -7.81
CA PRO A 89 0.38 -8.12 -8.43
C PRO A 89 0.32 -7.08 -9.55
N ILE A 90 0.55 -5.81 -9.20
CA ILE A 90 0.63 -4.72 -10.17
C ILE A 90 2.11 -4.41 -10.39
N THR A 91 2.57 -4.47 -11.63
CA THR A 91 3.98 -4.28 -12.01
C THR A 91 4.23 -3.00 -12.80
N TRP A 92 3.21 -2.16 -12.99
CA TRP A 92 3.31 -0.94 -13.80
C TRP A 92 3.97 0.21 -13.03
N ASP A 93 4.97 0.89 -13.59
CA ASP A 93 5.72 1.95 -12.89
C ASP A 93 4.87 3.07 -12.24
N HIS A 94 3.65 3.26 -12.73
CA HIS A 94 2.76 4.36 -12.39
C HIS A 94 1.54 3.94 -11.55
N TYR A 95 1.40 2.68 -11.10
CA TYR A 95 0.22 2.28 -10.31
C TYR A 95 0.12 3.00 -8.96
N PHE A 96 1.25 3.49 -8.42
CA PHE A 96 1.25 4.30 -7.21
C PHE A 96 0.61 5.68 -7.40
N LEU A 97 0.27 6.11 -8.63
CA LEU A 97 -0.61 7.27 -8.86
C LEU A 97 -1.98 7.09 -8.19
N LEU A 98 -2.40 5.86 -7.92
CA LEU A 98 -3.61 5.57 -7.15
C LEU A 98 -3.52 6.01 -5.68
N LEU A 99 -2.33 6.36 -5.19
CA LEU A 99 -2.16 6.96 -3.87
C LEU A 99 -2.52 8.46 -3.84
N VAL A 100 -2.62 9.12 -5.00
CA VAL A 100 -3.05 10.53 -5.09
C VAL A 100 -4.45 10.74 -4.50
N PRO A 101 -5.50 10.01 -4.92
CA PRO A 101 -6.83 10.14 -4.31
C PRO A 101 -6.84 9.78 -2.82
N VAL A 102 -5.99 8.83 -2.36
CA VAL A 102 -5.83 8.51 -0.94
C VAL A 102 -5.33 9.73 -0.17
N ALA A 103 -4.30 10.41 -0.67
CA ALA A 103 -3.75 11.62 -0.09
C ALA A 103 -4.76 12.78 -0.09
N MET A 104 -5.51 12.97 -1.19
CA MET A 104 -6.53 14.02 -1.31
C MET A 104 -7.68 13.83 -0.32
N ILE A 105 -8.18 12.60 -0.17
CA ILE A 105 -9.24 12.28 0.79
C ILE A 105 -8.78 12.58 2.21
N TYR A 106 -7.58 12.15 2.57
CA TYR A 106 -7.04 12.38 3.90
C TYR A 106 -6.74 13.86 4.17
N TRP A 107 -6.29 14.62 3.18
CA TRP A 107 -6.18 16.07 3.29
C TRP A 107 -7.53 16.67 3.64
N ARG A 108 -8.58 16.36 2.87
CA ARG A 108 -9.92 16.95 3.05
C ARG A 108 -10.48 16.78 4.47
N TRP A 109 -10.28 15.61 5.06
CA TRP A 109 -10.94 15.23 6.32
C TRP A 109 -10.04 15.34 7.55
N MET A 110 -8.74 15.59 7.41
CA MET A 110 -7.87 15.80 8.56
C MET A 110 -8.05 17.20 9.15
N PRO A 111 -8.13 17.32 10.49
CA PRO A 111 -8.13 18.63 11.13
C PRO A 111 -6.82 19.37 10.80
N PRO A 112 -6.86 20.71 10.67
CA PRO A 112 -5.69 21.53 10.35
C PRO A 112 -4.62 21.52 11.45
N THR A 113 -4.88 20.85 12.58
CA THR A 113 -3.92 20.64 13.66
C THR A 113 -2.94 19.52 13.31
N PHE A 114 -1.79 19.98 12.82
CA PHE A 114 -0.45 19.40 12.89
C PHE A 114 -0.03 18.37 11.83
N PHE A 115 1.01 18.80 11.12
CA PHE A 115 2.07 18.09 10.40
C PHE A 115 2.26 16.57 10.63
N ASN A 116 1.88 15.92 11.73
CA ASN A 116 2.31 14.55 11.99
C ASN A 116 1.56 13.50 11.18
N GLY A 117 0.23 13.63 11.01
CA GLY A 117 -0.57 12.64 10.28
C GLY A 117 -0.42 12.76 8.77
N PHE A 118 -0.53 13.99 8.26
CA PHE A 118 -0.41 14.27 6.83
C PHE A 118 1.03 14.15 6.34
N THR A 119 2.04 14.58 7.11
CA THR A 119 3.44 14.35 6.71
C THR A 119 3.80 12.88 6.76
N LEU A 120 3.30 12.10 7.73
CA LEU A 120 3.51 10.65 7.73
C LEU A 120 2.85 10.00 6.51
N LEU A 121 1.63 10.42 6.15
CA LEU A 121 0.97 9.97 4.93
C LEU A 121 1.79 10.30 3.68
N LEU A 122 2.22 11.56 3.53
CA LEU A 122 3.06 11.99 2.41
C LEU A 122 4.40 11.27 2.37
N LEU A 123 5.01 11.01 3.53
CA LEU A 123 6.25 10.24 3.64
C LEU A 123 6.04 8.79 3.21
N LEU A 124 4.94 8.16 3.63
CA LEU A 124 4.61 6.79 3.24
C LEU A 124 4.29 6.68 1.74
N VAL A 125 3.57 7.67 1.19
CA VAL A 125 3.33 7.79 -0.26
C VAL A 125 4.65 8.02 -0.99
N TRP A 126 5.51 8.89 -0.48
CA TRP A 126 6.82 9.16 -1.07
C TRP A 126 7.67 7.90 -1.08
N VAL A 127 7.85 7.22 0.06
CA VAL A 127 8.56 5.94 0.14
C VAL A 127 7.98 4.90 -0.82
N ALA A 128 6.66 4.81 -0.95
CA ALA A 128 6.03 3.90 -1.90
C ALA A 128 6.29 4.27 -3.37
N THR A 129 6.43 5.57 -3.68
CA THR A 129 6.51 6.12 -5.04
C THR A 129 7.92 6.47 -5.52
N ILE A 130 8.95 6.45 -4.65
CA ILE A 130 10.34 6.63 -5.09
C ILE A 130 10.62 5.63 -6.21
N TYR A 131 11.07 6.15 -7.35
CA TYR A 131 11.34 5.34 -8.53
C TYR A 131 12.29 4.20 -8.14
N PRO A 132 11.80 2.95 -8.15
CA PRO A 132 12.47 1.85 -7.44
C PRO A 132 13.83 1.53 -8.05
N LYS A 133 13.98 1.76 -9.35
CA LYS A 133 15.24 1.64 -10.05
C LYS A 133 16.35 2.49 -9.43
N HIS A 134 16.09 3.70 -8.92
CA HIS A 134 17.15 4.48 -8.27
C HIS A 134 17.64 3.84 -6.97
N VAL A 135 16.74 3.24 -6.20
CA VAL A 135 17.10 2.52 -4.97
C VAL A 135 17.86 1.25 -5.33
N TRP A 136 17.40 0.51 -6.34
CA TRP A 136 18.03 -0.73 -6.79
C TRP A 136 19.41 -0.48 -7.38
N ASP A 137 19.55 0.46 -8.33
CA ASP A 137 20.84 0.80 -8.93
C ASP A 137 21.88 1.24 -7.88
N ALA A 138 21.43 1.84 -6.76
CA ALA A 138 22.30 2.25 -5.65
C ALA A 138 22.64 1.12 -4.65
N THR A 139 21.84 0.06 -4.56
CA THR A 139 21.95 -0.98 -3.50
C THR A 139 22.17 -2.40 -4.02
N LEU A 140 21.89 -2.65 -5.29
CA LEU A 140 21.96 -3.93 -5.99
C LEU A 140 22.89 -3.76 -7.20
N PRO A 141 24.01 -4.49 -7.27
CA PRO A 141 24.88 -4.40 -8.44
C PRO A 141 24.22 -5.05 -9.66
N GLY A 142 24.14 -4.38 -10.82
CA GLY A 142 23.69 -4.96 -12.11
C GLY A 142 22.21 -4.71 -12.47
N ASP A 143 21.69 -5.42 -13.49
CA ASP A 143 20.49 -5.00 -14.24
C ASP A 143 19.19 -5.73 -13.84
N GLY A 144 19.27 -6.63 -12.86
CA GLY A 144 18.11 -7.24 -12.19
C GLY A 144 17.11 -7.97 -13.10
N GLU A 145 15.89 -7.48 -13.20
CA GLU A 145 14.80 -8.06 -14.00
C GLU A 145 14.99 -7.90 -15.52
N LEU A 146 15.91 -7.03 -15.96
CA LEU A 146 16.11 -6.70 -17.37
C LEU A 146 16.97 -7.74 -18.13
N VAL A 147 17.24 -8.90 -17.51
CA VAL A 147 18.05 -10.00 -18.08
C VAL A 147 17.54 -10.51 -19.42
N PHE A 148 16.27 -10.28 -19.75
CA PHE A 148 15.71 -10.62 -21.06
C PHE A 148 16.26 -9.75 -22.20
N LEU A 149 16.99 -8.66 -21.91
CA LEU A 149 17.59 -7.78 -22.91
C LEU A 149 19.06 -8.16 -23.20
N PRO A 150 19.49 -8.13 -24.48
CA PRO A 150 20.88 -8.42 -24.85
C PRO A 150 21.89 -7.49 -24.16
N GLY A 151 22.95 -8.06 -23.60
CA GLY A 151 24.06 -7.31 -23.00
C GLY A 151 23.85 -6.89 -21.54
N GLN A 152 22.76 -7.32 -20.90
CA GLN A 152 22.51 -7.09 -19.48
C GLN A 152 23.14 -8.18 -18.60
N THR A 153 23.58 -7.81 -17.41
CA THR A 153 24.15 -8.76 -16.44
C THR A 153 23.06 -9.29 -15.51
N ALA A 154 22.94 -10.61 -15.44
CA ALA A 154 21.99 -11.26 -14.55
C ALA A 154 22.47 -11.16 -13.10
N THR A 155 21.88 -10.21 -12.38
CA THR A 155 22.04 -10.14 -10.93
C THR A 155 20.86 -10.81 -10.27
N VAL A 156 21.17 -11.79 -9.41
CA VAL A 156 20.19 -12.43 -8.55
C VAL A 156 20.22 -11.74 -7.19
N ALA A 157 19.07 -11.27 -6.71
CA ALA A 157 18.98 -10.66 -5.40
C ALA A 157 19.20 -11.71 -4.30
N THR A 158 20.08 -11.41 -3.34
CA THR A 158 20.27 -12.26 -2.15
C THR A 158 19.01 -12.32 -1.29
N PRO A 159 18.89 -13.29 -0.36
CA PRO A 159 17.72 -13.38 0.51
C PRO A 159 17.52 -12.11 1.34
N LEU A 160 18.62 -11.53 1.86
CA LEU A 160 18.56 -10.29 2.63
C LEU A 160 18.08 -9.12 1.78
N GLN A 161 18.62 -8.93 0.56
CA GLN A 161 18.18 -7.88 -0.35
C GLN A 161 16.70 -8.04 -0.76
N SER A 162 16.24 -9.29 -0.91
CA SER A 162 14.85 -9.59 -1.27
C SER A 162 13.85 -9.20 -0.18
N VAL A 163 14.22 -9.37 1.10
CA VAL A 163 13.35 -9.00 2.24
C VAL A 163 13.57 -7.58 2.75
N THR A 164 14.58 -6.85 2.26
CA THR A 164 14.84 -5.45 2.62
C THR A 164 14.62 -4.51 1.43
N TRP A 165 15.61 -4.38 0.55
CA TRP A 165 15.66 -3.39 -0.53
C TRP A 165 14.65 -3.64 -1.64
N LEU A 166 14.28 -4.89 -1.91
CA LEU A 166 13.19 -5.19 -2.85
C LEU A 166 11.80 -5.10 -2.21
N ALA A 167 11.72 -5.19 -0.88
CA ALA A 167 10.45 -5.19 -0.15
C ALA A 167 10.05 -3.82 0.43
N TYR A 168 10.86 -2.77 0.26
CA TYR A 168 10.58 -1.46 0.89
C TYR A 168 9.23 -0.86 0.46
N GLN A 169 8.85 -0.98 -0.82
CA GLN A 169 7.54 -0.51 -1.31
C GLN A 169 6.39 -1.31 -0.69
N PHE A 170 6.57 -2.63 -0.54
CA PHE A 170 5.62 -3.49 0.16
C PHE A 170 5.45 -3.04 1.62
N TYR A 171 6.54 -2.79 2.34
CA TYR A 171 6.46 -2.28 3.71
C TYR A 171 5.82 -0.89 3.79
N GLY A 172 6.11 0.00 2.84
CA GLY A 172 5.45 1.31 2.73
C GLY A 172 3.93 1.17 2.57
N LEU A 173 3.48 0.25 1.72
CA LEU A 173 2.05 -0.05 1.56
C LEU A 173 1.42 -0.69 2.80
N VAL A 174 2.12 -1.60 3.49
CA VAL A 174 1.64 -2.20 4.75
C VAL A 174 1.49 -1.12 5.83
N LEU A 175 2.51 -0.28 6.01
CA LEU A 175 2.47 0.82 6.97
C LEU A 175 1.36 1.82 6.64
N LEU A 176 1.18 2.14 5.36
CA LEU A 176 0.08 2.98 4.89
C LEU A 176 -1.26 2.33 5.20
N PHE A 177 -1.46 1.05 4.89
CA PHE A 177 -2.68 0.33 5.21
C PHE A 177 -2.98 0.37 6.71
N LEU A 178 -2.01 0.04 7.56
CA LEU A 178 -2.14 0.09 9.02
C LEU A 178 -2.44 1.50 9.52
N PHE A 179 -1.82 2.53 8.94
CA PHE A 179 -2.11 3.93 9.24
C PHE A 179 -3.58 4.26 8.94
N LEU A 180 -4.08 3.88 7.76
CA LEU A 180 -5.47 4.11 7.37
C LEU A 180 -6.47 3.30 8.22
N VAL A 181 -6.06 2.13 8.72
CA VAL A 181 -6.87 1.32 9.64
C VAL A 181 -6.97 1.95 11.04
N THR A 182 -5.86 2.47 11.54
CA THR A 182 -5.77 3.01 12.91
C THR A 182 -6.32 4.43 13.01
N ARG A 183 -6.19 5.23 11.94
CA ARG A 183 -6.78 6.56 11.87
C ARG A 183 -8.29 6.46 11.71
N ARG A 184 -8.99 6.66 12.82
CA ARG A 184 -10.41 7.03 12.78
C ARG A 184 -10.49 8.47 12.30
N ILE A 185 -11.22 8.70 11.23
CA ILE A 185 -11.63 10.06 10.90
C ILE A 185 -12.67 10.44 11.96
N GLU A 186 -12.31 11.35 12.86
CA GLU A 186 -13.18 11.81 13.92
C GLU A 186 -14.26 12.69 13.30
N THR A 187 -15.51 12.22 13.39
CA THR A 187 -16.66 12.89 12.80
C THR A 187 -16.81 14.28 13.42
N GLN A 188 -16.72 15.33 12.59
CA GLN A 188 -16.83 16.75 12.97
C GLN A 188 -18.13 17.14 13.71
N THR A 189 -19.05 16.21 13.92
CA THR A 189 -20.31 16.39 14.67
C THR A 189 -20.11 16.99 16.06
N THR A 190 -18.98 16.72 16.72
CA THR A 190 -18.69 17.28 18.07
C THR A 190 -18.31 18.75 18.04
N ILE A 191 -17.76 19.27 16.93
CA ILE A 191 -17.40 20.69 16.80
C ILE A 191 -18.67 21.51 16.56
N ASN A 192 -19.51 21.09 15.61
CA ASN A 192 -20.76 21.80 15.31
C ASN A 192 -21.74 21.79 16.50
N ALA A 193 -21.79 20.69 17.28
CA ALA A 193 -22.61 20.63 18.49
C ALA A 193 -22.18 21.64 19.57
N ARG A 194 -20.87 21.89 19.70
CA ARG A 194 -20.34 22.91 20.62
C ARG A 194 -20.64 24.33 20.15
N GLU A 195 -20.52 24.61 18.85
CA GLU A 195 -20.84 25.92 18.29
C GLU A 195 -22.33 26.26 18.44
N THR A 196 -23.24 25.30 18.18
CA THR A 196 -24.66 25.51 18.47
C THR A 196 -24.95 25.71 19.95
N SER A 197 -24.22 25.03 20.85
CA SER A 197 -24.39 25.22 22.29
C SER A 197 -23.90 26.59 22.76
N HIS A 198 -22.82 27.13 22.19
CA HIS A 198 -22.33 28.46 22.53
C HIS A 198 -23.24 29.58 21.97
N ALA A 199 -23.72 29.44 20.73
CA ALA A 199 -24.67 30.39 20.14
C ALA A 199 -26.01 30.44 20.91
N SER A 200 -26.41 29.34 21.53
CA SER A 200 -27.63 29.27 22.36
C SER A 200 -27.51 30.00 23.70
N ILE A 201 -26.28 30.13 24.24
CA ILE A 201 -26.03 30.78 25.54
C ILE A 201 -25.98 32.31 25.38
N GLU A 202 -25.49 32.80 24.23
CA GLU A 202 -25.43 34.25 23.94
C GLU A 202 -26.81 34.89 23.68
N GLN A 203 -27.85 34.10 23.39
CA GLN A 203 -29.20 34.59 23.12
C GLN A 203 -30.12 34.63 24.34
N GLN A 204 -29.64 34.40 25.57
CA GLN A 204 -30.50 34.61 26.75
C GLN A 204 -30.72 36.11 27.01
N PRO A 205 -31.96 36.63 26.87
CA PRO A 205 -32.25 38.02 27.18
C PRO A 205 -32.03 38.27 28.67
N SER A 206 -31.31 39.35 28.99
CA SER A 206 -31.15 39.83 30.38
C SER A 206 -32.52 40.14 30.96
N VAL A 207 -33.00 39.27 31.85
CA VAL A 207 -34.21 39.52 32.64
C VAL A 207 -33.87 40.64 33.61
N GLY A 208 -34.44 41.81 33.36
CA GLY A 208 -34.42 42.97 34.26
C GLY A 208 -35.43 42.86 35.38
#